data_AF-A0A8T2H2H5-F1
#
_entry.id   AF-A0A8T2H2H5-F1
#
_cell.length_a   1.000
_cell.length_b   1.000
_cell.length_c   1.000
_cell.angle_alpha   90.00
_cell.angle_beta   90.00
_cell.angle_gamma   90.00
#
_symmetry.space_group_name_H-M   'P 1'
#
loop_
_entity.id
_entity.type
_entity.pdbx_description
1 polymer ?
#
loop_
_entity_poly.entity_id
_entity_poly.type
_entity_poly.pdbx_seq_one_letter_code
_entity_poly.pdbx_strand_id
1 'polypeptide(L)'
;MFKQGKRMTPESYFFRRKVMQALDKAKARIELLDTLSSKLNEAISIKETQLIGNISLDLEENGENSTSGGIHIVSPKTKSTEDGVENDYTHLDSEGSQLIERNFEDYEELLDTDNHVLEDVSTGSILKEVSSYESFLENLDQKLGRIEAELVTVVNVASLVLNHEDKPKNLKVQQTAEILEEIRSVRERIANIIRKEANIS
;
A
#
# COMPACT_ATOMS: atom_id res chain seq x y z
N MET A 1 10.27 -50.27 -41.09
CA MET A 1 9.72 -48.91 -41.22
C MET A 1 10.21 -48.10 -40.01
N PHE A 2 11.37 -47.44 -40.12
CA PHE A 2 11.96 -46.72 -39.00
C PHE A 2 11.33 -45.33 -38.91
N LYS A 3 10.70 -45.01 -37.78
CA LYS A 3 10.21 -43.66 -37.48
C LYS A 3 11.42 -42.72 -37.46
N GLN A 4 11.57 -41.89 -38.48
CA GLN A 4 12.54 -40.80 -38.50
C GLN A 4 12.27 -39.91 -37.29
N GLY A 5 13.22 -39.87 -36.35
CA GLY A 5 13.18 -38.96 -35.21
C GLY A 5 13.18 -37.52 -35.72
N LYS A 6 12.14 -36.76 -35.36
CA LYS A 6 12.01 -35.35 -35.74
C LYS A 6 13.21 -34.59 -35.14
N ARG A 7 14.17 -34.20 -35.98
CA ARG A 7 15.36 -33.47 -35.52
C ARG A 7 14.92 -32.12 -34.95
N MET A 8 15.29 -31.88 -33.70
CA MET A 8 14.94 -30.66 -32.98
C MET A 8 15.74 -29.49 -33.54
N THR A 9 15.06 -28.41 -33.92
CA THR A 9 15.68 -27.22 -34.54
C THR A 9 16.37 -26.36 -33.48
N PRO A 10 17.41 -25.57 -33.81
CA PRO A 10 18.09 -24.68 -32.87
C PRO A 10 17.14 -23.71 -32.15
N GLU A 11 16.13 -23.23 -32.87
CA GLU A 11 15.07 -22.38 -32.34
C GLU A 11 14.21 -23.11 -31.29
N SER A 12 13.88 -24.38 -31.53
CA SER A 12 13.17 -25.23 -30.56
C SER A 12 13.99 -25.49 -29.29
N TYR A 13 15.31 -25.63 -29.40
CA TYR A 13 16.21 -25.73 -28.24
C TYR A 13 16.25 -24.45 -27.41
N PHE A 14 16.34 -23.30 -28.07
CA PHE A 14 16.36 -22.00 -27.41
C PHE A 14 15.05 -21.72 -26.68
N PHE A 15 13.92 -21.96 -27.35
CA PHE A 15 12.60 -21.81 -26.74
C PHE A 15 12.41 -22.75 -25.55
N ARG A 16 12.78 -24.04 -25.69
CA ARG A 16 12.72 -25.00 -24.58
C ARG A 16 13.56 -24.56 -23.38
N ARG A 17 14.75 -24.00 -23.61
CA ARG A 17 15.60 -23.48 -22.53
C ARG A 17 14.95 -22.30 -21.81
N LYS A 18 14.38 -21.35 -22.56
CA LYS A 18 13.63 -20.21 -21.99
C LYS A 18 12.43 -20.66 -21.15
N VAL A 19 11.64 -21.60 -21.68
CA VAL A 19 10.49 -22.16 -20.95
C VAL A 19 10.94 -22.83 -19.65
N MET A 20 12.04 -23.60 -19.69
CA MET A 20 12.56 -24.26 -18.50
C MET A 20 13.06 -23.24 -17.45
N GLN A 21 13.76 -22.19 -17.88
CA GLN A 21 14.19 -21.12 -16.98
C GLN A 21 13.00 -20.35 -16.37
N ALA A 22 11.95 -20.10 -17.15
CA ALA A 22 10.73 -19.47 -16.64
C ALA A 22 10.01 -20.37 -15.63
N LEU A 23 9.98 -21.69 -15.88
CA LEU A 23 9.43 -22.68 -14.96
C LEU A 23 10.21 -22.71 -13.64
N ASP A 24 11.54 -22.73 -13.69
CA ASP A 24 12.39 -22.73 -12.49
C ASP A 24 12.18 -21.45 -11.67
N LYS A 25 12.06 -20.29 -12.33
CA LYS A 25 11.75 -19.01 -11.68
C LYS A 25 10.36 -19.02 -11.03
N ALA A 26 9.35 -19.57 -11.72
CA ALA A 26 8.00 -19.69 -11.18
C ALA A 26 7.97 -20.62 -9.96
N LYS A 27 8.68 -21.75 -10.01
CA LYS A 27 8.81 -22.69 -8.89
C LYS A 27 9.45 -22.02 -7.66
N ALA A 28 10.54 -21.29 -7.85
CA ALA A 28 11.18 -20.55 -6.76
C ALA A 28 10.25 -19.49 -6.13
N ARG A 29 9.41 -18.83 -6.95
CA ARG A 29 8.41 -17.88 -6.45
C ARG A 29 7.32 -18.56 -5.63
N ILE A 30 6.84 -19.74 -6.06
CA ILE A 30 5.84 -20.53 -5.32
C ILE A 30 6.40 -20.94 -3.95
N GLU A 31 7.62 -21.48 -3.91
CA GLU A 31 8.26 -21.90 -2.64
C GLU A 31 8.44 -20.71 -1.65
N LEU A 32 8.76 -19.53 -2.17
CA LEU A 32 8.82 -18.30 -1.36
C LEU A 32 7.44 -17.92 -0.80
N LEU A 33 6.38 -17.99 -1.62
CA LEU A 33 5.01 -17.69 -1.19
C LEU A 33 4.52 -18.68 -0.15
N ASP A 34 4.83 -19.96 -0.30
CA ASP A 34 4.51 -21.00 0.70
C ASP A 34 5.20 -20.70 2.04
N THR A 35 6.48 -20.32 1.99
CA THR A 35 7.24 -19.93 3.18
C THR A 35 6.65 -18.69 3.85
N LEU A 36 6.27 -17.67 3.07
CA LEU A 36 5.66 -16.45 3.58
C LEU A 36 4.30 -16.73 4.25
N SER A 37 3.47 -17.56 3.60
CA SER A 37 2.17 -17.99 4.14
C SER A 37 2.33 -18.69 5.48
N SER A 38 3.29 -19.61 5.59
CA SER A 38 3.63 -20.29 6.85
C SER A 38 3.99 -19.31 7.97
N LYS A 39 4.89 -18.35 7.69
CA LYS A 39 5.30 -17.33 8.67
C LYS A 39 4.16 -16.40 9.07
N LEU A 40 3.29 -16.04 8.13
CA LEU A 40 2.14 -15.19 8.42
C LEU A 40 1.18 -15.90 9.37
N ASN A 41 0.89 -17.19 9.13
CA ASN A 41 0.05 -17.99 10.00
C ASN A 41 0.64 -18.15 11.42
N GLU A 42 1.96 -18.33 11.51
CA GLU A 42 2.66 -18.36 12.80
C GLU A 42 2.52 -17.03 13.55
N ALA A 43 2.76 -15.91 12.88
CA ALA A 43 2.63 -14.57 13.47
C ALA A 43 1.19 -14.29 13.95
N ILE A 44 0.19 -14.69 13.16
CA ILE A 44 -1.23 -14.58 13.54
C ILE A 44 -1.50 -15.42 14.79
N SER A 45 -1.05 -16.67 14.81
CA SER A 45 -1.25 -17.59 15.94
C SER A 45 -0.61 -17.06 17.24
N ILE A 46 0.60 -16.49 17.15
CA ILE A 46 1.27 -15.85 18.29
C ILE A 46 0.44 -14.66 18.80
N LYS A 47 -0.06 -13.81 17.90
CA LYS A 47 -0.86 -12.64 18.27
C LYS A 47 -2.21 -12.99 18.85
N GLU A 48 -2.88 -14.01 18.32
CA GLU A 48 -4.13 -14.54 18.86
C GLU A 48 -3.92 -15.08 20.28
N THR A 49 -2.87 -15.86 20.49
CA THR A 49 -2.52 -16.39 21.81
C THR A 49 -2.23 -15.27 22.82
N GLN A 50 -1.48 -14.23 22.40
CA GLN A 50 -1.21 -13.05 23.23
C GLN A 50 -2.50 -12.30 23.57
N LEU A 51 -3.40 -12.13 22.61
CA LEU A 51 -4.68 -11.45 22.81
C LEU A 51 -5.57 -12.20 23.80
N ILE A 52 -5.72 -13.52 23.63
CA ILE A 52 -6.48 -14.38 24.55
C ILE A 52 -5.88 -14.30 25.96
N GLY A 53 -4.55 -14.38 26.08
CA GLY A 53 -3.86 -14.27 27.37
C GLY A 53 -4.13 -12.94 28.07
N ASN A 54 -4.06 -11.82 27.34
CA ASN A 54 -4.29 -10.50 27.90
C ASN A 54 -5.75 -10.29 28.34
N ILE A 55 -6.72 -10.79 27.58
CA ILE A 55 -8.15 -10.69 27.93
C ILE A 55 -8.45 -11.54 29.19
N SER A 56 -7.84 -12.71 29.32
CA SER A 56 -8.00 -13.54 30.52
C SER A 56 -7.42 -12.88 31.78
N LEU A 57 -6.27 -12.21 31.67
CA LEU A 57 -5.66 -11.48 32.79
C LEU A 57 -6.49 -10.27 33.24
N ASP A 58 -7.05 -9.52 32.28
CA ASP A 58 -7.94 -8.37 32.56
C ASP A 58 -9.23 -8.81 33.29
N LEU A 59 -9.69 -10.04 33.05
CA LEU A 59 -10.83 -10.63 33.73
C LEU A 59 -10.52 -11.09 35.16
N GLU A 60 -9.30 -11.61 35.41
CA GLU A 60 -8.87 -12.09 36.74
C GLU A 60 -8.46 -10.93 37.67
N GLU A 61 -7.99 -9.79 37.14
CA GLU A 61 -7.62 -8.61 37.94
C GLU A 61 -8.83 -7.89 38.55
N ASN A 62 -10.03 -8.07 37.97
CA ASN A 62 -11.28 -7.49 38.49
C ASN A 62 -11.95 -8.38 39.57
N GLY A 63 -11.25 -9.42 40.02
CA GLY A 63 -11.79 -10.50 40.84
C GLY A 63 -11.54 -10.42 42.34
N GLU A 64 -10.72 -9.52 42.89
CA GLU A 64 -10.42 -9.53 44.35
C GLU A 64 -10.13 -8.15 44.94
N ASN A 65 -11.08 -7.22 44.85
CA ASN A 65 -11.22 -6.15 45.85
C ASN A 65 -12.61 -5.50 45.76
N SER A 66 -13.52 -5.99 46.60
CA SER A 66 -14.70 -5.22 46.98
C SER A 66 -14.28 -3.91 47.64
N THR A 67 -14.22 -2.81 46.90
CA THR A 67 -14.54 -1.45 47.38
C THR A 67 -14.98 -0.58 46.20
N SER A 68 -16.30 -0.47 46.07
CA SER A 68 -17.06 0.72 45.62
C SER A 68 -16.29 1.77 44.82
N GLY A 69 -16.33 1.64 43.50
CA GLY A 69 -15.90 2.66 42.55
C GLY A 69 -16.55 2.40 41.21
N GLY A 70 -17.86 2.60 41.12
CA GLY A 70 -18.64 2.34 39.92
C GLY A 70 -18.06 3.03 38.69
N ILE A 71 -17.86 2.27 37.62
CA ILE A 71 -17.39 2.77 36.33
C ILE A 71 -18.47 3.71 35.78
N HIS A 72 -18.20 5.01 35.83
CA HIS A 72 -19.07 6.05 35.27
C HIS A 72 -18.65 6.33 33.82
N ILE A 73 -19.29 5.66 32.86
CA ILE A 73 -19.11 5.93 31.44
C ILE A 73 -19.78 7.27 31.12
N VAL A 74 -18.99 8.31 30.85
CA VAL A 74 -19.49 9.62 30.38
C VAL A 74 -19.44 9.64 28.86
N SER A 75 -20.59 9.55 28.20
CA SER A 75 -20.69 9.83 26.77
C SER A 75 -20.46 11.32 26.48
N PRO A 76 -19.75 11.68 25.40
CA PRO A 76 -19.53 13.09 25.03
C PRO A 76 -20.87 13.80 24.81
N LYS A 77 -21.09 14.93 25.50
CA LYS A 77 -22.27 15.78 25.30
C LYS A 77 -22.27 16.37 23.89
N THR A 78 -23.16 15.88 23.04
CA THR A 78 -23.60 16.59 21.84
C THR A 78 -24.63 17.63 22.25
N LYS A 79 -24.32 18.89 21.92
CA LYS A 79 -25.21 20.04 22.07
C LYS A 79 -26.19 20.04 20.90
N SER A 80 -27.41 19.52 21.09
CA SER A 80 -28.59 19.96 20.33
C SER A 80 -29.88 19.36 20.90
N THR A 81 -30.73 20.26 21.40
CA THR A 81 -32.21 20.31 21.38
C THR A 81 -33.06 19.04 21.24
N GLU A 82 -33.89 18.86 22.27
CA GLU A 82 -35.31 18.50 22.27
C GLU A 82 -35.85 17.33 21.43
N ASP A 83 -36.44 16.42 22.21
CA ASP A 83 -37.75 15.77 22.04
C ASP A 83 -37.74 14.26 21.73
N GLY A 84 -38.63 13.58 22.43
CA GLY A 84 -38.56 12.16 22.71
C GLY A 84 -39.07 11.24 21.60
N VAL A 85 -38.75 9.95 21.75
CA VAL A 85 -39.66 8.79 21.83
C VAL A 85 -38.82 7.51 21.63
N GLU A 86 -39.04 6.55 22.52
CA GLU A 86 -38.46 5.20 22.52
C GLU A 86 -38.88 4.35 21.32
N ASN A 87 -37.98 3.45 20.86
CA ASN A 87 -38.18 2.05 20.44
C ASN A 87 -37.01 1.64 19.53
N ASP A 88 -36.17 0.68 19.88
CA ASP A 88 -36.35 -0.79 19.87
C ASP A 88 -35.64 -1.42 18.65
N TYR A 89 -34.64 -2.22 19.00
CA TYR A 89 -33.83 -3.22 18.29
C TYR A 89 -33.66 -3.28 16.74
N THR A 90 -32.40 -3.61 16.41
CA THR A 90 -31.92 -4.44 15.29
C THR A 90 -32.09 -3.92 13.87
N HIS A 91 -31.07 -3.22 13.34
CA HIS A 91 -30.53 -3.45 11.99
C HIS A 91 -29.32 -2.53 11.78
N LEU A 92 -28.09 -3.07 11.83
CA LEU A 92 -26.96 -2.40 11.20
C LEU A 92 -26.35 -3.42 10.24
N ASP A 93 -26.89 -3.39 9.04
CA ASP A 93 -26.29 -4.00 7.87
C ASP A 93 -24.87 -3.46 7.68
N SER A 94 -23.97 -4.41 7.45
CA SER A 94 -22.57 -4.23 7.12
C SER A 94 -22.45 -3.64 5.71
N GLU A 95 -22.65 -2.33 5.56
CA GLU A 95 -22.18 -1.58 4.37
C GLU A 95 -20.78 -1.02 4.63
N GLY A 96 -19.77 -1.88 4.50
CA GLY A 96 -18.36 -1.50 4.65
C GLY A 96 -17.38 -2.19 3.71
N SER A 97 -17.88 -2.99 2.76
CA SER A 97 -17.04 -3.83 1.88
C SER A 97 -17.47 -3.68 0.42
N GLN A 98 -17.22 -2.50 -0.18
CA GLN A 98 -17.46 -2.31 -1.62
C GLN A 98 -16.57 -1.23 -2.29
N LEU A 99 -15.35 -1.00 -1.79
CA LEU A 99 -14.43 0.00 -2.39
C LEU A 99 -13.02 -0.51 -2.73
N ILE A 100 -12.86 -1.80 -3.01
CA ILE A 100 -11.63 -2.31 -3.62
C ILE A 100 -11.97 -3.30 -4.73
N GLU A 101 -12.75 -2.83 -5.70
CA GLU A 101 -12.92 -3.55 -6.97
C GLU A 101 -13.14 -2.51 -8.07
N ARG A 102 -12.07 -1.79 -8.43
CA ARG A 102 -12.04 -1.05 -9.68
C ARG A 102 -10.61 -0.90 -10.20
N ASN A 103 -10.40 -1.48 -11.38
CA ASN A 103 -9.34 -1.20 -12.36
C ASN A 103 -7.98 -1.85 -12.10
N PHE A 104 -7.88 -3.15 -12.43
CA PHE A 104 -6.61 -3.83 -12.68
C PHE A 104 -6.41 -4.22 -14.16
N GLU A 105 -7.33 -3.85 -15.05
CA GLU A 105 -7.45 -4.47 -16.39
C GLU A 105 -6.87 -3.64 -17.55
N ASP A 106 -6.32 -2.45 -17.31
CA ASP A 106 -5.87 -1.53 -18.39
C ASP A 106 -4.34 -1.43 -18.60
N TYR A 107 -3.53 -2.26 -17.94
CA TYR A 107 -2.06 -2.19 -18.05
C TYR A 107 -1.40 -3.27 -18.93
N GLU A 108 -2.18 -4.19 -19.51
CA GLU A 108 -1.60 -5.33 -20.23
C GLU A 108 -1.25 -5.02 -21.70
N GLU A 109 -1.72 -3.90 -22.27
CA GLU A 109 -1.48 -3.51 -23.68
C GLU A 109 -0.25 -2.59 -23.89
N LEU A 110 0.41 -2.12 -22.83
CA LEU A 110 1.55 -1.18 -22.93
C LEU A 110 2.94 -1.84 -22.82
N LEU A 111 3.01 -3.18 -22.68
CA LEU A 111 4.25 -3.91 -22.40
C LEU A 111 5.11 -4.25 -23.63
N ASP A 112 4.70 -3.84 -24.84
CA ASP A 112 5.40 -4.22 -26.08
C ASP A 112 6.13 -3.07 -26.77
N THR A 113 6.41 -1.96 -26.06
CA THR A 113 7.24 -0.88 -26.61
C THR A 113 8.24 -0.36 -25.58
N ASP A 114 9.51 -0.72 -25.83
CA ASP A 114 10.75 -0.10 -25.33
C ASP A 114 11.25 -0.51 -23.92
N ASN A 115 11.76 -1.74 -23.84
CA ASN A 115 12.43 -2.36 -22.68
C ASN A 115 13.85 -1.82 -22.37
N HIS A 116 14.12 -0.52 -22.52
CA HIS A 116 15.48 0.02 -22.24
C HIS A 116 15.54 1.21 -21.27
N VAL A 117 14.41 1.67 -20.71
CA VAL A 117 14.37 2.84 -19.81
C VAL A 117 13.76 2.56 -18.43
N LEU A 118 13.15 1.39 -18.21
CA LEU A 118 12.45 1.05 -16.97
C LEU A 118 13.20 0.10 -16.02
N GLU A 119 14.48 -0.18 -16.26
CA GLU A 119 15.26 -1.11 -15.42
C GLU A 119 15.67 -0.51 -14.05
N ASP A 120 15.55 0.82 -13.87
CA ASP A 120 15.98 1.50 -12.64
C ASP A 120 14.87 1.68 -11.58
N VAL A 121 13.60 1.42 -11.94
CA VAL A 121 12.49 1.40 -10.96
C VAL A 121 12.30 -0.03 -10.46
N SER A 122 13.42 -0.66 -10.09
CA SER A 122 13.38 -1.92 -9.34
C SER A 122 12.90 -1.60 -7.94
N THR A 123 11.66 -1.94 -7.63
CA THR A 123 11.08 -1.98 -6.28
C THR A 123 11.97 -2.77 -5.29
N GLY A 124 12.89 -3.62 -5.79
CA GLY A 124 13.94 -4.27 -5.02
C GLY A 124 15.11 -3.39 -4.58
N SER A 125 15.34 -2.23 -5.20
CA SER A 125 16.37 -1.26 -4.77
C SER A 125 15.91 -0.44 -3.56
N ILE A 126 14.63 -0.08 -3.51
CA ILE A 126 14.04 0.72 -2.41
C ILE A 126 14.20 0.02 -1.07
N LEU A 127 14.00 -1.31 -1.01
CA LEU A 127 14.10 -2.09 0.23
C LEU A 127 15.53 -2.49 0.59
N LYS A 128 16.49 -2.42 -0.36
CA LYS A 128 17.86 -2.88 -0.13
C LYS A 128 18.73 -1.83 0.57
N GLU A 129 18.31 -0.57 0.54
CA GLU A 129 19.10 0.58 1.02
C GLU A 129 18.64 1.11 2.40
N VAL A 130 17.54 0.60 2.95
CA VAL A 130 16.93 1.09 4.19
C VAL A 130 17.17 0.10 5.33
N SER A 131 18.04 0.50 6.26
CA SER A 131 18.40 -0.31 7.43
C SER A 131 17.45 -0.09 8.61
N SER A 132 16.61 0.95 8.58
CA SER A 132 15.66 1.32 9.62
C SER A 132 14.39 1.99 9.05
N TYR A 133 13.32 2.06 9.86
CA TYR A 133 12.07 2.75 9.50
C TYR A 133 12.29 4.23 9.18
N GLU A 134 13.11 4.92 9.98
CA GLU A 134 13.45 6.33 9.75
C GLU A 134 14.19 6.53 8.41
N SER A 135 15.22 5.72 8.13
CA SER A 135 15.95 5.79 6.86
C SER A 135 15.04 5.52 5.65
N PHE A 136 13.98 4.72 5.83
CA PHE A 136 12.97 4.49 4.80
C PHE A 136 12.10 5.71 4.55
N LEU A 137 11.62 6.38 5.61
CA LEU A 137 10.84 7.61 5.47
C LEU A 137 11.67 8.73 4.83
N GLU A 138 12.95 8.87 5.19
CA GLU A 138 13.86 9.83 4.56
C GLU A 138 14.08 9.53 3.07
N ASN A 139 14.34 8.27 2.71
CA ASN A 139 14.53 7.86 1.32
C ASN A 139 13.25 8.10 0.49
N LEU A 140 12.08 7.83 1.07
CA LEU A 140 10.79 8.07 0.46
C LEU A 140 10.53 9.57 0.24
N ASP A 141 10.76 10.41 1.25
CA ASP A 141 10.63 11.86 1.11
C ASP A 141 11.57 12.41 0.03
N GLN A 142 12.82 11.91 -0.02
CA GLN A 142 13.77 12.32 -1.04
C GLN A 142 13.28 11.98 -2.46
N LYS A 143 12.71 10.79 -2.66
CA LYS A 143 12.16 10.38 -3.97
C LYS A 143 10.94 11.21 -4.35
N LEU A 144 10.02 11.43 -3.40
CA LEU A 144 8.87 12.29 -3.61
C LEU A 144 9.29 13.74 -3.92
N GLY A 145 10.37 14.23 -3.32
CA GLY A 145 10.92 15.56 -3.61
C GLY A 145 11.48 15.69 -5.02
N ARG A 146 12.05 14.63 -5.60
CA ARG A 146 12.46 14.62 -7.02
C ARG A 146 11.24 14.70 -7.94
N ILE A 147 10.23 13.88 -7.67
CA ILE A 147 8.98 13.89 -8.44
C ILE A 147 8.30 15.26 -8.34
N GLU A 148 8.25 15.86 -7.15
CA GLU A 148 7.70 17.21 -6.96
C GLU A 148 8.41 18.24 -7.84
N ALA A 149 9.75 18.21 -7.88
CA ALA A 149 10.55 19.15 -8.69
C ALA A 149 10.28 18.98 -10.19
N GLU A 150 10.12 17.75 -10.67
CA GLU A 150 9.76 17.46 -12.06
C GLU A 150 8.35 17.95 -12.39
N LEU A 151 7.36 17.69 -11.54
CA LEU A 151 5.99 18.16 -11.72
C LEU A 151 5.90 19.69 -11.71
N VAL A 152 6.61 20.37 -10.80
CA VAL A 152 6.73 21.84 -10.79
C VAL A 152 7.30 22.33 -12.12
N THR A 153 8.32 21.65 -12.65
CA THR A 153 8.90 21.98 -13.96
C THR A 153 7.87 21.85 -15.07
N VAL A 154 7.11 20.74 -15.11
CA VAL A 154 6.04 20.53 -16.10
C VAL A 154 4.97 21.61 -16.02
N VAL A 155 4.49 21.94 -14.82
CA VAL A 155 3.49 23.00 -14.63
C VAL A 155 4.02 24.37 -15.05
N ASN A 156 5.29 24.66 -14.75
CA ASN A 156 5.93 25.92 -15.13
C ASN A 156 6.12 26.03 -16.65
N VAL A 157 6.61 24.97 -17.30
CA VAL A 157 6.73 24.92 -18.76
C VAL A 157 5.37 25.06 -19.43
N ALA A 158 4.35 24.38 -18.92
CA ALA A 158 2.98 24.54 -19.42
C ALA A 158 2.47 25.98 -19.26
N SER A 159 2.91 26.69 -18.24
CA SER A 159 2.57 28.12 -18.03
C SER A 159 3.26 29.05 -19.03
N LEU A 160 4.42 28.65 -19.56
CA LEU A 160 5.17 29.39 -20.58
C LEU A 160 4.62 29.11 -21.99
N VAL A 161 4.16 27.88 -22.24
CA VAL A 161 3.69 27.42 -23.55
C VAL A 161 2.21 27.73 -23.78
N LEU A 162 1.38 27.66 -22.73
CA LEU A 162 -0.05 27.94 -22.82
C LEU A 162 -0.34 29.38 -22.40
N ASN A 163 -1.20 30.05 -23.16
CA ASN A 163 -1.74 31.35 -22.74
C ASN A 163 -2.50 31.19 -21.41
N HIS A 164 -2.58 32.25 -20.62
CA HIS A 164 -3.22 32.24 -19.30
C HIS A 164 -4.71 31.81 -19.35
N GLU A 165 -5.38 31.96 -20.49
CA GLU A 165 -6.77 31.52 -20.71
C GLU A 165 -6.91 30.03 -21.10
N ASP A 166 -5.86 29.42 -21.66
CA ASP A 166 -5.86 28.03 -22.15
C ASP A 166 -5.29 27.05 -21.11
N LYS A 167 -4.46 27.56 -20.18
CA LYS A 167 -3.89 26.80 -19.07
C LYS A 167 -4.93 26.09 -18.20
N PRO A 168 -5.99 26.74 -17.68
CA PRO A 168 -6.99 26.06 -16.84
C PRO A 168 -7.90 25.10 -17.61
N LYS A 169 -7.92 25.17 -18.95
CA LYS A 169 -8.71 24.27 -19.82
C LYS A 169 -7.92 23.02 -20.20
N ASN A 170 -6.60 23.03 -19.98
CA ASN A 170 -5.76 21.89 -20.30
C ASN A 170 -5.85 20.85 -19.18
N LEU A 171 -6.64 19.80 -19.41
CA LEU A 171 -6.86 18.71 -18.46
C LEU A 171 -5.55 18.09 -17.95
N LYS A 172 -4.51 17.97 -18.80
CA LYS A 172 -3.22 17.41 -18.38
C LYS A 172 -2.51 18.32 -17.38
N VAL A 173 -2.57 19.64 -17.58
CA VAL A 173 -1.95 20.61 -16.67
C VAL A 173 -2.69 20.63 -15.33
N GLN A 174 -4.02 20.55 -15.37
CA GLN A 174 -4.83 20.47 -14.16
C GLN A 174 -4.53 19.20 -13.36
N GLN A 175 -4.51 18.03 -14.03
CA GLN A 175 -4.15 16.76 -13.40
C GLN A 175 -2.73 16.80 -12.82
N THR A 176 -1.77 17.39 -13.55
CA THR A 176 -0.39 17.54 -13.05
C THR A 176 -0.35 18.40 -11.78
N ALA A 177 -1.14 19.48 -11.73
CA ALA A 177 -1.23 20.35 -10.56
C ALA A 177 -1.92 19.67 -9.36
N GLU A 178 -2.93 18.83 -9.61
CA GLU A 178 -3.59 18.02 -8.58
C GLU A 178 -2.63 16.98 -7.98
N ILE A 179 -1.95 16.21 -8.83
CA ILE A 179 -0.92 15.24 -8.40
C ILE A 179 0.19 15.95 -7.60
N LEU A 180 0.59 17.15 -8.03
CA LEU A 180 1.60 17.95 -7.32
C LEU A 180 1.15 18.27 -5.88
N GLU A 181 -0.12 18.66 -5.68
CA GLU A 181 -0.64 18.93 -4.34
C GLU A 181 -0.77 17.65 -3.49
N GLU A 182 -1.19 16.53 -4.08
CA GLU A 182 -1.21 15.26 -3.37
C GLU A 182 0.19 14.85 -2.88
N ILE A 183 1.20 15.00 -3.73
CA ILE A 183 2.60 14.71 -3.36
C ILE A 183 3.05 15.61 -2.21
N ARG A 184 2.76 16.91 -2.27
CA ARG A 184 3.09 17.84 -1.17
C ARG A 184 2.44 17.44 0.14
N SER A 185 1.16 17.08 0.11
CA SER A 185 0.43 16.58 1.27
C SER A 185 1.06 15.30 1.86
N VAL A 186 1.46 14.36 1.01
CA VAL A 186 2.14 13.13 1.46
C VAL A 186 3.50 13.45 2.09
N ARG A 187 4.30 14.32 1.47
CA ARG A 187 5.60 14.75 2.02
C ARG A 187 5.46 15.45 3.37
N GLU A 188 4.44 16.31 3.52
CA GLU A 188 4.14 16.95 4.81
C GLU A 188 3.78 15.92 5.89
N ARG A 189 2.99 14.89 5.53
CA ARG A 189 2.66 13.79 6.45
C ARG A 189 3.91 13.02 6.87
N ILE A 190 4.81 12.71 5.95
CA ILE A 190 6.08 12.03 6.24
C ILE A 190 6.93 12.89 7.19
N ALA A 191 7.10 14.17 6.89
CA ALA A 191 7.85 15.10 7.74
C ALA A 191 7.28 15.21 9.16
N ASN A 192 5.95 15.14 9.29
CA ASN A 192 5.29 15.13 10.59
C ASN A 192 5.50 13.82 11.37
N ILE A 193 5.62 12.67 10.68
CA ILE A 193 5.94 11.39 11.32
C ILE A 193 7.38 11.40 11.83
N ILE A 194 8.34 11.74 10.96
CA ILE A 194 9.77 11.87 11.30
C ILE A 194 9.96 12.78 12.53
N ARG A 195 9.33 13.96 12.52
CA ARG A 195 9.43 14.90 13.64
C ARG A 195 8.83 14.33 14.94
N LYS A 196 7.75 13.56 14.87
CA LYS A 196 7.14 12.95 16.06
C LYS A 196 8.04 11.87 16.65
N GLU A 197 8.65 11.02 15.81
CA GLU A 197 9.59 9.99 16.30
C GLU A 197 10.83 10.60 16.96
N ALA A 198 11.37 11.68 16.39
CA ALA A 198 12.51 12.40 16.97
C ALA A 198 12.22 13.06 18.34
N ASN A 199 10.96 13.30 18.70
CA ASN A 199 10.58 13.86 20.01
C ASN A 199 10.29 12.80 21.08
N ILE A 200 10.22 11.52 20.68
CA ILE A 200 9.88 10.39 21.57
C ILE A 200 11.15 9.60 21.96
N SER A 201 12.23 9.73 21.18
CA SER A 201 13.57 9.18 21.50
C SER A 201 14.39 10.10 22.39
#